data_AF-A0A955IA64-F1
#
_entry.id   AF-A0A955IA64-F1
#
_cell.length_a   1.000
_cell.length_b   1.000
_cell.length_c   1.000
_cell.angle_alpha   90.00
_cell.angle_beta   90.00
_cell.angle_gamma   90.00
#
_symmetry.space_group_name_H-M   'P 1'
#
loop_
_entity.id
_entity.type
_entity.pdbx_description
1 polymer ?
#
loop_
_entity_poly.entity_id
_entity_poly.type
_entity_poly.pdbx_seq_one_letter_code
_entity_poly.pdbx_strand_id
1 'polypeptide(L)'
;MTGTPGFIVGTLGSDGQVEGVVISGAQPYSSFKAELDKFLDGNVEKTAKVSIDDDPILGDKNKAKVAIVEFSDYECPFCQKFHNDTFDQLVENYIDNGKVIYVYRDFPLSFHEPKASEAAAAANCVKEVAGDEKYFEFSKLYYERTKSNGEGL
;
A
#
# COMPACT_ATOMS: atom_id res chain seq x y z
N MET A 1 3.08 -7.50 11.14
CA MET A 1 1.77 -6.83 11.12
C MET A 1 0.74 -7.72 11.79
N THR A 2 -0.25 -7.16 12.50
CA THR A 2 -1.28 -7.93 13.24
C THR A 2 -2.67 -7.90 12.57
N GLY A 3 -2.82 -7.19 11.45
CA GLY A 3 -4.07 -7.07 10.69
C GLY A 3 -3.91 -6.17 9.46
N THR A 4 -4.99 -5.99 8.69
CA THR A 4 -5.03 -5.16 7.47
C THR A 4 -6.12 -4.06 7.53
N PRO A 5 -5.93 -2.91 6.88
CA PRO A 5 -4.69 -2.51 6.24
C PRO A 5 -3.66 -2.18 7.31
N GLY A 6 -2.41 -2.53 7.08
CA GLY A 6 -1.30 -2.16 7.94
C GLY A 6 -0.20 -1.57 7.09
N PHE A 7 0.48 -0.54 7.58
CA PHE A 7 1.47 0.19 6.81
C PHE A 7 2.81 0.24 7.53
N ILE A 8 3.89 0.22 6.76
CA ILE A 8 5.19 0.74 7.19
C ILE A 8 5.46 2.00 6.36
N VAL A 9 5.59 3.14 7.02
CA VAL A 9 5.94 4.43 6.40
C VAL A 9 7.35 4.78 6.82
N GLY A 10 8.27 4.96 5.87
CA GLY A 10 9.67 5.14 6.21
C GLY A 10 10.60 5.55 5.09
N THR A 11 11.87 5.73 5.43
CA THR A 11 12.93 6.04 4.47
C THR A 11 13.21 4.84 3.57
N LEU A 12 13.26 5.08 2.27
CA LEU A 12 13.63 4.09 1.26
C LEU A 12 15.15 4.11 1.04
N GLY A 13 15.80 3.00 1.37
CA GLY A 13 17.20 2.74 1.07
C GLY A 13 17.41 2.33 -0.39
N SER A 14 18.64 2.54 -0.89
CA SER A 14 19.05 2.11 -2.23
C SER A 14 19.06 0.59 -2.41
N ASP A 15 19.09 -0.16 -1.30
CA ASP A 15 18.96 -1.61 -1.22
C ASP A 15 17.51 -2.10 -1.28
N GLY A 16 16.53 -1.20 -1.42
CA GLY A 16 15.11 -1.53 -1.39
C GLY A 16 14.54 -1.76 0.01
N GLN A 17 15.33 -1.52 1.06
CA GLN A 17 14.82 -1.58 2.42
C GLN A 17 14.09 -0.28 2.80
N VAL A 18 12.92 -0.44 3.40
CA VAL A 18 12.18 0.65 4.04
C VAL A 18 12.33 0.51 5.55
N GLU A 19 12.84 1.57 6.18
CA GLU A 19 12.96 1.65 7.63
C GLU A 19 12.10 2.81 8.13
N GLY A 20 11.16 2.50 9.02
CA GLY A 20 10.03 3.39 9.27
C GLY A 20 9.27 3.12 10.56
N VAL A 21 8.06 3.67 10.61
CA VAL A 21 7.07 3.44 11.68
C VAL A 21 5.91 2.61 11.15
N VAL A 22 5.24 1.90 12.05
CA VAL A 22 4.01 1.18 11.74
C VAL A 22 2.81 2.10 11.90
N ILE A 23 1.94 2.12 10.89
CA ILE A 23 0.60 2.71 10.98
C ILE A 23 -0.41 1.57 10.84
N SER A 24 -1.35 1.45 11.77
CA SER A 24 -2.31 0.35 11.79
C SER A 24 -3.73 0.81 11.47
N GLY A 25 -4.39 0.07 10.57
CA GLY A 25 -5.78 0.30 10.18
C GLY A 25 -5.97 1.41 9.16
N ALA A 26 -7.22 1.57 8.71
CA ALA A 26 -7.63 2.58 7.74
C ALA A 26 -7.61 4.00 8.34
N GLN A 27 -6.40 4.54 8.50
CA GLN A 27 -6.17 5.88 9.03
C GLN A 27 -6.52 6.96 8.00
N PRO A 28 -6.98 8.15 8.44
CA PRO A 28 -7.22 9.26 7.53
C PRO A 28 -5.92 9.82 6.94
N TYR A 29 -6.04 10.53 5.81
CA TYR A 29 -4.93 11.21 5.14
C TYR A 29 -4.05 12.06 6.08
N SER A 30 -4.64 12.74 7.06
CA SER A 30 -3.90 13.57 8.02
C SER A 30 -2.87 12.78 8.85
N SER A 31 -3.18 11.53 9.20
CA SER A 31 -2.26 10.65 9.94
C SER A 31 -1.04 10.30 9.09
N PHE A 32 -1.25 9.96 7.81
CA PHE A 32 -0.15 9.69 6.88
C PHE A 32 0.67 10.93 6.59
N LYS A 33 0.02 12.07 6.33
CA LYS A 33 0.70 13.35 6.12
C LYS A 33 1.65 13.67 7.28
N ALA A 34 1.20 13.51 8.52
CA ALA A 34 2.02 13.79 9.69
C ALA A 34 3.29 12.95 9.76
N GLU A 35 3.22 11.66 9.39
CA GLU A 35 4.41 10.79 9.38
C GLU A 35 5.30 11.02 8.15
N LEU A 36 4.70 11.16 6.96
CA LEU A 36 5.44 11.41 5.73
C LEU A 36 6.26 12.69 5.79
N ASP A 37 5.68 13.78 6.30
CA ASP A 37 6.38 15.06 6.45
C ASP A 37 7.60 14.90 7.37
N LYS A 38 7.47 14.19 8.50
CA LYS A 38 8.60 13.93 9.40
C LYS A 38 9.73 13.15 8.71
N PHE A 39 9.39 12.13 7.91
CA PHE A 39 10.38 11.34 7.17
C PHE A 39 11.05 12.13 6.05
N LEU A 40 10.31 13.04 5.40
CA LEU A 40 10.85 13.95 4.39
C LEU A 40 11.79 14.99 5.03
N ASP A 41 11.56 15.37 6.28
CA ASP A 41 12.40 16.33 7.03
C ASP A 41 13.64 15.70 7.70
N GLY A 42 13.70 14.36 7.84
CA GLY A 42 14.96 13.63 8.02
C GLY A 42 15.39 13.26 9.46
N ASN A 43 14.51 13.31 10.47
CA ASN A 43 14.83 12.81 11.82
C ASN A 43 13.63 12.11 12.46
N VAL A 44 13.47 10.81 12.17
CA VAL A 44 12.40 9.98 12.72
C VAL A 44 12.98 8.72 13.34
N GLU A 45 12.50 8.38 14.53
CA GLU A 45 12.80 7.09 15.16
C GLU A 45 12.17 5.96 14.35
N LYS A 46 13.01 5.03 13.89
CA LYS A 46 12.60 3.90 13.07
C LYS A 46 12.39 2.68 13.95
N THR A 47 11.19 2.12 13.92
CA THR A 47 10.78 0.99 14.77
C THR A 47 10.43 -0.26 13.97
N ALA A 48 10.36 -0.16 12.64
CA ALA A 48 10.09 -1.26 11.73
C ALA A 48 11.04 -1.23 10.53
N LYS A 49 11.29 -2.40 9.95
CA LYS A 49 12.09 -2.59 8.74
C LYS A 49 11.43 -3.62 7.84
N VAL A 50 11.38 -3.33 6.54
CA VAL A 50 10.77 -4.21 5.52
C VAL A 50 11.50 -4.04 4.18
N SER A 51 11.60 -5.09 3.36
CA SER A 51 12.05 -4.97 1.96
C SER A 51 10.84 -4.64 1.07
N ILE A 52 11.00 -3.89 -0.01
CA ILE A 52 9.96 -3.76 -1.06
C ILE A 52 9.95 -4.93 -2.06
N ASP A 53 11.00 -5.75 -2.07
CA ASP A 53 11.17 -6.93 -2.93
C ASP A 53 10.70 -6.73 -4.39
N ASP A 54 9.88 -7.65 -4.91
CA ASP A 54 9.23 -7.61 -6.21
C ASP A 54 7.77 -7.15 -6.14
N ASP A 55 7.34 -6.54 -5.03
CA ASP A 55 5.98 -6.03 -4.87
C ASP A 55 5.67 -4.92 -5.89
N PRO A 56 4.39 -4.76 -6.30
CA PRO A 56 3.93 -3.64 -7.13
C PRO A 56 4.25 -2.27 -6.54
N ILE A 57 4.81 -1.37 -7.36
CA ILE A 57 5.19 -0.01 -6.96
C ILE A 57 4.42 1.05 -7.75
N LEU A 58 3.81 2.00 -7.05
CA LEU A 58 3.26 3.22 -7.62
C LEU A 58 4.19 4.40 -7.29
N GLY A 59 4.50 5.21 -8.32
CA GLY A 59 5.36 6.39 -8.22
C GLY A 59 6.79 6.18 -8.73
N ASP A 60 7.60 7.24 -8.68
CA ASP A 60 8.97 7.24 -9.20
C ASP A 60 10.00 6.80 -8.14
N LYS A 61 10.38 5.53 -8.19
CA LYS A 61 11.41 4.92 -7.32
C LYS A 61 12.78 5.59 -7.44
N ASN A 62 13.10 6.22 -8.57
CA ASN A 62 14.40 6.88 -8.76
C ASN A 62 14.47 8.26 -8.07
N LYS A 63 13.31 8.84 -7.74
CA LYS A 63 13.20 10.17 -7.15
C LYS A 63 12.81 10.11 -5.66
N ALA A 64 11.91 9.20 -5.30
CA ALA A 64 11.39 9.11 -3.95
C ALA A 64 12.46 8.66 -2.94
N LYS A 65 12.44 9.28 -1.76
CA LYS A 65 13.31 8.91 -0.61
C LYS A 65 12.51 8.26 0.53
N VAL A 66 11.20 8.21 0.39
CA VAL A 66 10.26 7.70 1.38
C VAL A 66 9.32 6.73 0.67
N ALA A 67 8.91 5.69 1.38
CA ALA A 67 7.98 4.69 0.90
C ALA A 67 6.85 4.46 1.91
N ILE A 68 5.67 4.15 1.39
CA ILE A 68 4.57 3.55 2.13
C ILE A 68 4.48 2.10 1.66
N VAL A 69 4.66 1.14 2.56
CA VAL A 69 4.43 -0.29 2.27
C VAL A 69 3.14 -0.70 2.96
N GLU A 70 2.07 -0.89 2.20
CA GLU A 70 0.81 -1.41 2.70
C GLU A 70 0.82 -2.95 2.65
N PHE A 71 0.43 -3.56 3.76
CA PHE A 71 0.00 -4.96 3.84
C PHE A 71 -1.53 -4.96 3.79
N SER A 72 -2.08 -5.51 2.72
CA SER A 72 -3.47 -5.32 2.37
C SER A 72 -4.16 -6.62 1.98
N ASP A 73 -5.47 -6.63 2.13
CA ASP A 73 -6.33 -7.72 1.72
C ASP A 73 -7.46 -7.13 0.87
N TYR A 74 -7.61 -7.61 -0.36
CA TYR A 74 -8.64 -7.15 -1.29
C TYR A 74 -10.06 -7.33 -0.76
N GLU A 75 -10.28 -8.28 0.15
CA GLU A 75 -11.58 -8.55 0.75
C GLU A 75 -11.75 -7.92 2.14
N CYS A 76 -10.75 -7.18 2.63
CA CYS A 76 -10.87 -6.51 3.92
C CYS A 76 -11.66 -5.19 3.79
N PRO A 77 -12.77 -5.03 4.53
CA PRO A 77 -13.60 -3.83 4.45
C PRO A 77 -12.86 -2.56 4.89
N PHE A 78 -11.85 -2.68 5.76
CA PHE A 78 -11.01 -1.55 6.13
C PHE A 78 -9.98 -1.20 5.05
N CYS A 79 -9.46 -2.17 4.31
CA CYS A 79 -8.59 -1.90 3.16
C CYS A 79 -9.39 -1.17 2.07
N GLN A 80 -10.59 -1.67 1.75
CA GLN A 80 -11.53 -0.99 0.88
C GLN A 80 -11.81 0.46 1.33
N LYS A 81 -12.11 0.66 2.62
CA LYS A 81 -12.32 2.00 3.17
C LYS A 81 -11.11 2.92 3.00
N PHE A 82 -9.90 2.42 3.25
CA PHE A 82 -8.67 3.20 3.06
C PHE A 82 -8.49 3.64 1.60
N HIS A 83 -8.68 2.70 0.65
CA HIS A 83 -8.58 2.99 -0.78
C HIS A 83 -9.61 4.00 -1.26
N ASN A 84 -10.84 3.94 -0.75
CA ASN A 84 -11.92 4.86 -1.12
C ASN A 84 -11.75 6.26 -0.50
N ASP A 85 -11.25 6.35 0.74
CA ASP A 85 -11.32 7.60 1.50
C ASP A 85 -9.97 8.31 1.66
N THR A 86 -8.83 7.65 1.44
CA THR A 86 -7.50 8.20 1.77
C THR A 86 -6.46 8.01 0.68
N PHE A 87 -6.48 6.89 -0.03
CA PHE A 87 -5.44 6.55 -1.02
C PHE A 87 -5.27 7.60 -2.11
N ASP A 88 -6.37 8.07 -2.74
CA ASP A 88 -6.30 9.07 -3.82
C ASP A 88 -5.64 10.39 -3.34
N GLN A 89 -5.85 10.78 -2.08
CA GLN A 89 -5.19 11.97 -1.53
C GLN A 89 -3.68 11.77 -1.37
N LEU A 90 -3.22 10.56 -1.04
CA LEU A 90 -1.79 10.24 -0.99
C LEU A 90 -1.16 10.28 -2.38
N VAL A 91 -1.89 9.77 -3.37
CA VAL A 91 -1.46 9.78 -4.78
C VAL A 91 -1.20 11.21 -5.23
N GLU A 92 -2.20 12.08 -5.14
CA GLU A 92 -2.11 13.47 -5.60
C GLU A 92 -1.02 14.26 -4.86
N ASN A 93 -0.91 14.10 -3.54
CA ASN A 93 -0.09 14.98 -2.70
C ASN A 93 1.37 14.53 -2.52
N TYR A 94 1.69 13.25 -2.77
CA TYR A 94 3.03 12.72 -2.54
C TYR A 94 3.57 11.81 -3.65
N ILE A 95 2.71 11.00 -4.26
CA ILE A 95 3.18 9.96 -5.19
C ILE A 95 3.37 10.54 -6.59
N ASP A 96 2.38 11.27 -7.11
CA ASP A 96 2.44 11.87 -8.47
C ASP A 96 3.56 12.90 -8.62
N ASN A 97 3.87 13.62 -7.53
CA ASN A 97 4.98 14.57 -7.52
C ASN A 97 6.34 13.91 -7.17
N GLY A 98 6.36 12.59 -6.96
CA GLY A 98 7.56 11.77 -6.78
C GLY A 98 8.30 12.00 -5.47
N LYS A 99 7.61 12.47 -4.42
CA LYS A 99 8.18 12.55 -3.06
C LYS A 99 8.24 11.17 -2.40
N VAL A 100 7.22 10.35 -2.67
CA VAL A 100 6.98 9.07 -2.01
C VAL A 100 6.65 8.02 -3.07
N ILE A 101 7.06 6.78 -2.86
CA ILE A 101 6.47 5.63 -3.57
C ILE A 101 5.49 4.89 -2.66
N TYR A 102 4.51 4.25 -3.26
CA TYR A 102 3.61 3.36 -2.57
C TYR A 102 3.82 1.93 -3.06
N VAL A 103 3.91 0.99 -2.12
CA VAL A 103 4.14 -0.42 -2.36
C VAL A 103 2.97 -1.19 -1.78
N TYR A 104 2.33 -2.02 -2.60
CA TYR A 104 1.22 -2.86 -2.17
C TYR A 104 1.71 -4.28 -1.95
N ARG A 105 1.49 -4.82 -0.76
CA ARG A 105 1.86 -6.19 -0.40
C ARG A 105 0.62 -6.98 -0.01
N ASP A 106 0.41 -8.08 -0.71
CA ASP A 106 -0.66 -9.01 -0.41
C ASP A 106 -0.52 -9.60 1.00
N PHE A 107 -1.60 -9.52 1.75
CA PHE A 107 -1.78 -10.14 3.06
C PHE A 107 -3.20 -10.74 3.16
N PRO A 108 -3.55 -11.76 2.36
CA PRO A 108 -4.88 -12.40 2.42
C PRO A 108 -5.16 -12.93 3.83
N LEU A 109 -6.28 -12.52 4.43
CA LEU A 109 -6.69 -13.01 5.74
C LEU A 109 -7.45 -14.33 5.59
N SER A 110 -7.12 -15.30 6.44
CA SER A 110 -7.67 -16.67 6.33
C SER A 110 -9.20 -16.75 6.37
N PHE A 111 -9.87 -15.75 6.95
CA PHE A 111 -11.33 -15.67 7.05
C PHE A 111 -12.00 -14.94 5.88
N HIS A 112 -11.23 -14.44 4.91
CA HIS A 112 -11.71 -13.92 3.62
C HIS A 112 -11.43 -14.86 2.45
N GLU A 113 -10.86 -16.03 2.72
CA GLU A 113 -10.57 -17.03 1.69
C GLU A 113 -11.86 -17.69 1.15
N PRO A 114 -11.89 -18.07 -0.14
CA PRO A 114 -10.79 -18.00 -1.11
C PRO A 114 -10.66 -16.64 -1.83
N LYS A 115 -11.61 -15.73 -1.62
CA LYS A 115 -11.74 -14.52 -2.46
C LYS A 115 -10.56 -13.57 -2.32
N ALA A 116 -9.98 -13.48 -1.12
CA ALA A 116 -8.79 -12.69 -0.89
C ALA A 116 -7.60 -13.18 -1.73
N SER A 117 -7.26 -14.48 -1.67
CA SER A 117 -6.16 -15.03 -2.48
C SER A 117 -6.46 -15.05 -3.98
N GLU A 118 -7.71 -15.29 -4.39
CA GLU A 118 -8.10 -15.21 -5.80
C GLU A 118 -7.90 -13.79 -6.38
N ALA A 119 -8.29 -12.76 -5.63
CA ALA A 119 -8.11 -11.36 -6.02
C ALA A 119 -6.62 -10.96 -6.08
N ALA A 120 -5.83 -11.35 -5.08
CA ALA A 120 -4.39 -11.14 -5.05
C ALA A 120 -3.70 -11.80 -6.25
N ALA A 121 -4.04 -13.06 -6.55
CA ALA A 121 -3.51 -13.77 -7.72
C ALA A 121 -3.89 -13.09 -9.04
N ALA A 122 -5.13 -12.61 -9.16
CA ALA A 122 -5.59 -11.86 -10.32
C ALA A 122 -4.81 -10.54 -10.50
N ALA A 123 -4.59 -9.79 -9.42
CA ALA A 123 -3.82 -8.55 -9.45
C ALA A 123 -2.37 -8.81 -9.89
N ASN A 124 -1.71 -9.82 -9.30
CA ASN A 124 -0.34 -10.18 -9.67
C ASN A 124 -0.23 -10.67 -11.12
N CYS A 125 -1.23 -11.38 -11.64
CA CYS A 125 -1.30 -11.72 -13.06
C CYS A 125 -1.35 -10.46 -13.94
N VAL A 126 -2.14 -9.44 -13.55
CA VAL A 126 -2.17 -8.14 -14.24
C VAL A 126 -0.78 -7.47 -14.22
N LYS A 127 -0.09 -7.48 -13.07
CA LYS A 127 1.29 -6.96 -12.97
C LYS A 127 2.24 -7.69 -13.91
N GLU A 128 2.20 -9.03 -13.94
CA GLU A 128 3.08 -9.83 -14.78
C GLU A 128 2.91 -9.52 -16.28
N VAL A 129 1.66 -9.36 -16.73
CA VAL A 129 1.37 -9.16 -18.16
C VAL A 129 1.37 -7.71 -18.61
N ALA A 130 1.10 -6.76 -17.71
CA ALA A 130 0.83 -5.37 -18.07
C ALA A 130 1.51 -4.33 -17.16
N GLY A 131 2.29 -4.76 -16.17
CA GLY A 131 3.09 -3.90 -15.30
C GLY A 131 2.30 -3.22 -14.17
N ASP A 132 3.04 -2.50 -13.33
CA ASP A 132 2.53 -1.93 -12.08
C ASP A 132 1.40 -0.91 -12.29
N GLU A 133 1.46 -0.09 -13.34
CA GLU A 133 0.38 0.88 -13.63
C GLU A 133 -0.98 0.17 -13.77
N LYS A 134 -1.01 -0.95 -14.49
CA LYS A 134 -2.23 -1.74 -14.68
C LYS A 134 -2.61 -2.55 -13.45
N TYR A 135 -1.63 -2.93 -12.61
CA TYR A 135 -1.91 -3.49 -11.29
C TYR A 135 -2.71 -2.52 -10.42
N PHE A 136 -2.29 -1.25 -10.33
CA PHE A 136 -2.98 -0.26 -9.49
C PHE A 136 -4.34 0.15 -10.07
N GLU A 137 -4.50 0.18 -11.40
CA GLU A 137 -5.81 0.35 -12.05
C GLU A 137 -6.76 -0.81 -11.70
N PHE A 138 -6.29 -2.06 -11.79
CA PHE A 138 -7.07 -3.23 -11.37
C PHE A 138 -7.44 -3.14 -9.89
N SER A 139 -6.48 -2.82 -9.03
CA SER A 139 -6.68 -2.74 -7.58
C SER A 139 -7.75 -1.72 -7.20
N LYS A 140 -7.70 -0.52 -7.81
CA LYS A 140 -8.71 0.52 -7.61
C LYS A 140 -10.10 0.02 -8.00
N LEU A 141 -10.24 -0.57 -9.20
CA LEU A 141 -11.51 -1.11 -9.67
C LEU A 141 -12.03 -2.26 -8.80
N TYR A 142 -11.14 -3.07 -8.23
CA TYR A 142 -11.52 -4.13 -7.31
C TYR A 142 -12.11 -3.55 -6.03
N TYR A 143 -11.41 -2.61 -5.38
CA TYR A 143 -11.89 -1.98 -4.15
C TYR A 143 -13.19 -1.20 -4.34
N GLU A 144 -13.40 -0.58 -5.50
CA GLU A 144 -14.66 0.10 -5.84
C GLU A 144 -15.86 -0.86 -5.92
N ARG A 145 -15.62 -2.17 -6.12
CA ARG A 145 -16.67 -3.13 -6.52
C ARG A 145 -16.83 -4.32 -5.59
N THR A 146 -15.81 -4.73 -4.86
CA THR A 146 -15.89 -5.86 -3.94
C THR A 146 -16.97 -5.64 -2.88
N LYS A 147 -17.71 -6.70 -2.59
CA LYS A 147 -18.64 -6.77 -1.46
C LYS A 147 -17.91 -6.95 -0.13
N SER A 148 -16.59 -7.18 -0.18
CA SER A 148 -15.70 -7.46 0.96
C SER A 148 -16.11 -8.71 1.74
N ASN A 149 -15.42 -8.97 2.86
CA ASN A 149 -15.69 -10.06 3.79
C ASN A 149 -15.65 -11.47 3.15
N GLY A 150 -14.89 -11.65 2.07
CA GLY A 150 -14.77 -12.93 1.38
C GLY A 150 -15.92 -13.20 0.40
N GLU A 151 -16.74 -12.21 0.07
CA GLU A 151 -17.85 -12.34 -0.87
C GLU A 151 -17.42 -12.06 -2.34
N GLY A 152 -16.28 -11.42 -2.54
CA GLY A 152 -15.76 -11.05 -3.86
C GLY A 152 -16.56 -9.93 -4.54
N LEU A 153 -16.39 -9.81 -5.87
CA LEU A 153 -17.12 -8.86 -6.73
C LEU A 153 -18.62 -9.17 -6.84
#